data_AF-A0A9E0CSU5-F1
#
_entry.id   AF-A0A9E0CSU5-F1
#
_cell.length_a   1.000
_cell.length_b   1.000
_cell.length_c   1.000
_cell.angle_alpha   90.00
_cell.angle_beta   90.00
_cell.angle_gamma   90.00
#
_symmetry.space_group_name_H-M   'P 1'
#
loop_
_entity.id
_entity.type
_entity.pdbx_description
1 polymer ?
#
loop_
_entity_poly.entity_id
_entity_poly.type
_entity_poly.pdbx_seq_one_letter_code
_entity_poly.pdbx_strand_id
1 'polypeptide(L)'
;MRAGRLITLLLILQRRGRVTTGELATELEVSERTVLRDIEALSGAGVPVYVTRGPGGGFQLLDGYASELTGPTAWLPSARRPGAQRALVRVTPEGRRLAAVLGRLQPLRVRRRSSAADDGWLDATFRLHTLESAVVDIMSLGPHILVLEPNELREQVADRVHRTSLLYAQGPRRRD
;
A
#
# COMPACT_ATOMS: atom_id res chain seq x y z
N MET A 1 -24.16 9.87 0.44
CA MET A 1 -22.87 10.57 0.64
C MET A 1 -22.58 11.35 -0.62
N ARG A 2 -22.14 12.62 -0.53
CA ARG A 2 -21.78 13.39 -1.73
C ARG A 2 -20.32 13.12 -2.06
N ALA A 3 -20.02 12.59 -3.24
CA ALA A 3 -18.66 12.27 -3.69
C ALA A 3 -17.66 13.44 -3.48
N GLY A 4 -18.14 14.69 -3.61
CA GLY A 4 -17.33 15.88 -3.34
C GLY A 4 -16.73 15.93 -1.92
N ARG A 5 -17.44 15.44 -0.90
CA ARG A 5 -16.93 15.48 0.48
C ARG A 5 -15.78 14.49 0.72
N LEU A 6 -15.84 13.31 0.10
CA LEU A 6 -14.73 12.34 0.17
C LEU A 6 -13.47 12.90 -0.49
N ILE A 7 -13.62 13.64 -1.59
CA ILE A 7 -12.51 14.33 -2.27
C ILE A 7 -11.93 15.41 -1.35
N THR A 8 -12.77 16.25 -0.73
CA THR A 8 -12.30 17.29 0.19
C THR A 8 -11.56 16.70 1.39
N LEU A 9 -12.12 15.65 2.02
CA LEU A 9 -11.48 14.93 3.13
C LEU A 9 -10.11 14.41 2.72
N LEU A 10 -10.01 13.78 1.55
CA LEU A 10 -8.75 13.26 1.01
C LEU A 10 -7.71 14.38 0.83
N LEU A 11 -8.10 15.53 0.25
CA LEU A 11 -7.20 16.67 0.05
C LEU A 11 -6.69 17.27 1.37
N ILE A 12 -7.54 17.32 2.40
CA ILE A 12 -7.14 17.79 3.73
C ILE A 12 -6.05 16.87 4.30
N LEU A 13 -6.26 15.55 4.24
CA LEU A 13 -5.28 14.57 4.72
C LEU A 13 -3.97 14.63 3.92
N GLN A 14 -4.01 14.90 2.61
CA GLN A 14 -2.80 15.07 1.80
C GLN A 14 -1.97 16.29 2.22
N ARG A 15 -2.63 17.43 2.45
CA ARG A 15 -1.95 18.70 2.72
C ARG A 15 -1.40 18.78 4.15
N ARG A 16 -2.16 18.27 5.11
CA ARG A 16 -1.84 18.43 6.54
C ARG A 16 -1.17 17.20 7.15
N GLY A 17 -1.16 16.08 6.43
CA GLY A 17 -0.63 14.81 6.92
C GLY A 17 -1.54 14.22 8.00
N ARG A 18 -1.40 14.69 9.24
CA ARG A 18 -2.14 14.22 10.41
C ARG A 18 -3.19 15.22 10.86
N VAL A 19 -4.44 14.77 10.95
CA VAL A 19 -5.59 15.61 11.34
C VAL A 19 -6.54 14.81 12.24
N THR A 20 -6.99 15.39 13.34
CA THR A 20 -7.93 14.75 14.27
C THR A 20 -9.34 14.64 13.68
N THR A 21 -10.17 13.75 14.25
CA THR A 21 -11.59 13.64 13.88
C THR A 21 -12.33 14.96 14.09
N GLY A 22 -12.04 15.67 15.18
CA GLY A 22 -12.69 16.94 15.53
C GLY A 22 -12.34 18.05 14.54
N GLU A 23 -11.06 18.18 14.16
CA GLU A 23 -10.63 19.15 13.15
C GLU A 23 -11.28 18.87 11.78
N LEU A 24 -11.34 17.61 11.36
CA LEU A 24 -12.03 17.21 10.14
C LEU A 24 -13.53 17.50 10.20
N ALA A 25 -14.16 17.29 11.36
CA ALA A 25 -15.58 17.55 11.55
C ALA A 25 -15.89 19.05 11.43
N THR A 26 -15.07 19.91 12.06
CA THR A 26 -15.18 21.36 11.94
C THR A 26 -14.94 21.84 10.51
N GLU A 27 -13.87 21.37 9.86
CA GLU A 27 -13.49 21.86 8.52
C GLU A 27 -14.44 21.38 7.41
N LEU A 28 -15.06 20.21 7.57
CA LEU A 28 -16.05 19.67 6.62
C LEU A 28 -17.49 20.07 7.00
N GLU A 29 -17.69 20.81 8.09
CA GLU A 29 -19.00 21.19 8.64
C GLU A 29 -19.94 19.98 8.85
N VAL A 30 -19.40 18.88 9.39
CA VAL A 30 -20.14 17.65 9.67
C VAL A 30 -19.88 17.13 11.07
N SER A 31 -20.71 16.18 11.52
CA SER A 31 -20.44 15.44 12.76
C SER A 31 -19.21 14.53 12.66
N GLU A 32 -18.53 14.28 13.78
CA GLU A 32 -17.45 13.29 13.86
C GLU A 32 -17.88 11.90 13.38
N ARG A 33 -19.12 11.48 13.67
CA ARG A 33 -19.70 10.22 13.15
C ARG A 33 -19.71 10.18 11.62
N THR A 34 -19.94 11.32 10.98
CA THR A 34 -19.91 11.42 9.51
C THR A 34 -18.49 11.35 8.98
N VAL A 35 -17.53 11.99 9.65
CA VAL A 35 -16.10 11.86 9.34
C VAL A 35 -15.67 10.40 9.40
N LEU A 36 -16.00 9.68 10.48
CA LEU A 36 -15.66 8.26 10.63
C LEU A 36 -16.25 7.41 9.49
N ARG A 37 -17.52 7.64 9.14
CA ARG A 37 -18.16 6.95 8.01
C ARG A 37 -17.49 7.27 6.67
N ASP A 38 -17.06 8.50 6.46
CA ASP A 38 -16.37 8.93 5.24
C ASP A 38 -14.94 8.34 5.18
N ILE A 39 -14.25 8.22 6.32
CA ILE A 39 -12.96 7.52 6.44
C ILE A 39 -13.10 6.03 6.09
N GLU A 40 -14.14 5.36 6.61
CA GLU A 40 -14.47 3.98 6.25
C GLU A 40 -14.75 3.83 4.75
N ALA A 41 -15.47 4.79 4.16
CA ALA A 41 -15.75 4.81 2.73
C ALA A 41 -14.47 4.96 1.88
N LEU A 42 -13.52 5.80 2.31
CA LEU A 42 -12.22 5.93 1.68
C LEU A 42 -11.42 4.62 1.79
N SER A 43 -11.38 4.01 2.99
CA SER A 43 -10.71 2.72 3.18
C SER A 43 -11.33 1.63 2.31
N GLY A 44 -12.66 1.58 2.20
CA GLY A 44 -13.37 0.63 1.33
C GLY A 44 -13.12 0.87 -0.16
N ALA A 45 -12.73 2.09 -0.55
CA ALA A 45 -12.30 2.44 -1.90
C ALA A 45 -10.80 2.18 -2.17
N GLY A 46 -10.08 1.58 -1.22
CA GLY A 46 -8.65 1.26 -1.37
C GLY A 46 -7.70 2.41 -1.03
N VAL A 47 -8.19 3.47 -0.39
CA VAL A 47 -7.35 4.58 0.12
C VAL A 47 -6.74 4.16 1.46
N PRO A 48 -5.40 4.11 1.61
CA PRO A 48 -4.74 3.68 2.83
C PRO A 48 -4.73 4.79 3.90
N VAL A 49 -5.88 5.02 4.53
CA VAL A 49 -6.01 5.91 5.69
C VAL A 49 -5.78 5.12 6.97
N TYR A 50 -4.95 5.61 7.89
CA TYR A 50 -4.71 4.97 9.18
C TYR A 50 -4.85 5.96 10.34
N VAL A 51 -5.12 5.42 11.53
CA VAL A 51 -5.32 6.20 12.75
C VAL A 51 -4.14 6.05 13.69
N THR A 52 -3.67 7.17 14.24
CA THR A 52 -2.71 7.18 15.34
C THR A 52 -3.46 7.51 16.64
N ARG A 53 -3.32 6.68 17.68
CA ARG A 53 -3.94 6.92 19.00
C ARG A 53 -2.98 7.71 19.91
N GLY A 54 -3.54 8.53 20.80
CA GLY A 54 -2.80 9.28 21.84
C GLY A 54 -2.94 10.80 21.72
N PRO A 55 -2.31 11.58 22.62
CA PRO A 55 -2.22 13.04 22.52
C PRO A 55 -1.50 13.42 21.21
N GLY A 56 -2.16 14.17 20.34
CA GLY A 56 -1.67 14.45 18.98
C GLY A 56 -1.90 13.32 17.96
N GLY A 57 -2.77 12.36 18.29
CA GLY A 57 -3.28 11.35 17.36
C GLY A 57 -4.20 11.94 16.29
N GLY A 58 -4.61 11.10 15.33
CA GLY A 58 -5.46 11.55 14.21
C GLY A 58 -5.42 10.61 13.03
N PHE A 59 -6.19 10.97 12.00
CA PHE A 59 -6.18 10.32 10.70
C PHE A 59 -5.05 10.87 9.84
N GLN A 60 -4.41 9.99 9.10
CA GLN A 60 -3.38 10.34 8.13
C GLN A 60 -3.36 9.31 7.00
N LEU A 61 -2.93 9.76 5.81
CA LEU A 61 -2.65 8.86 4.70
C LEU A 61 -1.31 8.19 4.93
N LEU A 62 -1.18 6.93 4.49
CA LEU A 62 0.12 6.26 4.43
C LEU A 62 1.12 7.14 3.70
N ASP A 63 2.33 7.27 4.27
CA ASP A 63 3.38 8.11 3.70
C ASP A 63 3.62 7.73 2.22
N GLY A 64 3.79 8.72 1.36
CA GLY A 64 3.92 8.51 -0.10
C GLY A 64 2.60 8.42 -0.88
N TYR A 65 1.48 8.02 -0.27
CA TYR A 65 0.18 8.00 -0.97
C TYR A 65 -0.30 9.41 -1.36
N ALA A 66 -0.05 10.40 -0.50
CA ALA A 66 -0.38 11.80 -0.78
C ALA A 66 0.38 12.37 -1.99
N SER A 67 1.65 11.96 -2.18
CA SER A 67 2.48 12.44 -3.29
C SER A 67 2.04 11.89 -4.65
N GLU A 68 1.35 10.76 -4.69
CA GLU A 68 0.89 10.12 -5.93
C GLU A 68 -0.42 10.72 -6.46
N LEU A 69 -1.24 11.28 -5.57
CA LEU A 69 -2.50 11.93 -5.94
C LEU A 69 -2.35 13.39 -6.36
N THR A 70 -1.33 14.09 -5.85
CA THR A 70 -1.11 15.53 -6.11
C THR A 70 0.13 15.82 -6.95
N GLY A 71 0.74 14.81 -7.59
CA GLY A 71 1.74 15.07 -8.62
C GLY A 71 1.18 16.05 -9.67
N PRO A 72 1.99 16.93 -10.29
CA PRO A 72 1.55 18.06 -11.14
C PRO A 72 0.76 17.69 -12.42
N THR A 73 0.14 16.52 -12.49
CA THR A 73 -0.64 16.03 -13.63
C THR A 73 -1.77 15.08 -13.19
N ALA A 74 -2.44 15.38 -12.07
CA ALA A 74 -3.48 14.50 -11.52
C ALA A 74 -4.80 14.44 -12.32
N TRP A 75 -4.98 15.21 -13.41
CA TRP A 75 -6.27 15.22 -14.15
C TRP A 75 -6.19 15.34 -15.68
N LEU A 76 -5.01 15.36 -16.32
CA LEU A 76 -4.90 15.46 -17.79
C LEU A 76 -4.81 14.07 -18.46
N PRO A 77 -5.71 13.70 -19.39
CA PRO A 77 -5.68 12.41 -20.09
C PRO A 77 -4.58 12.22 -21.15
N SER A 78 -3.55 13.06 -21.26
CA SER A 78 -2.60 12.96 -22.39
C SER A 78 -1.14 13.40 -22.14
N ALA A 79 -0.72 13.56 -20.89
CA ALA A 79 0.72 13.70 -20.61
C ALA A 79 1.37 12.31 -20.52
N ARG A 80 2.35 12.08 -21.38
CA ARG A 80 3.20 10.89 -21.47
C ARG A 80 3.66 10.41 -20.08
N ARG A 81 2.97 9.42 -19.49
CA ARG A 81 3.41 8.76 -18.25
C ARG A 81 4.74 8.04 -18.53
N PRO A 82 5.82 8.24 -17.76
CA PRO A 82 6.80 7.17 -17.63
C PRO A 82 6.01 5.93 -17.17
N GLY A 83 6.13 4.83 -17.92
CA GLY A 83 5.19 3.72 -17.88
C GLY A 83 4.89 3.22 -16.47
N ALA A 84 3.65 2.76 -16.25
CA ALA A 84 3.25 2.08 -15.01
C ALA A 84 4.32 1.03 -14.67
N GLN A 85 5.18 1.35 -13.69
CA GLN A 85 6.38 0.56 -13.41
C GLN A 85 5.91 -0.85 -13.09
N ARG A 86 6.49 -1.84 -13.76
CA ARG A 86 6.12 -3.23 -13.55
C ARG A 86 7.18 -3.86 -12.68
N ALA A 87 6.77 -4.48 -11.59
CA ALA A 87 7.66 -5.35 -10.87
C ALA A 87 7.76 -6.68 -11.64
N LEU A 88 8.97 -7.18 -11.78
CA LEU A 88 9.24 -8.56 -12.18
C LEU A 88 9.50 -9.35 -10.91
N VAL A 89 8.80 -10.47 -10.77
CA VAL A 89 8.94 -11.36 -9.62
C VAL A 89 9.04 -12.80 -10.08
N ARG A 90 9.60 -13.65 -9.23
CA ARG A 90 9.33 -15.09 -9.28
C ARG A 90 8.32 -15.42 -8.21
N VAL A 91 7.40 -16.32 -8.51
CA VAL A 91 6.34 -16.72 -7.57
C VAL A 91 6.13 -18.23 -7.67
N THR A 92 5.95 -18.90 -6.52
CA THR A 92 5.59 -20.32 -6.50
C THR A 92 4.10 -20.51 -6.81
N PRO A 93 3.64 -21.74 -7.09
CA PRO A 93 2.22 -22.01 -7.25
C PRO A 93 1.41 -21.64 -5.99
N GLU A 94 1.99 -21.83 -4.81
CA GLU A 94 1.38 -21.48 -3.52
C GLU A 94 1.33 -19.97 -3.32
N GLY A 95 2.40 -19.24 -3.60
CA GLY A 95 2.42 -17.77 -3.55
C GLY A 95 1.36 -17.15 -4.47
N ARG A 96 1.15 -17.75 -5.65
CA ARG A 96 0.08 -17.33 -6.57
C ARG A 96 -1.32 -17.57 -5.99
N ARG A 97 -1.53 -18.71 -5.31
CA ARG A 97 -2.81 -19.01 -4.63
C ARG A 97 -3.06 -18.03 -3.49
N LEU A 98 -2.06 -17.78 -2.65
CA LEU A 98 -2.14 -16.81 -1.56
C LEU A 98 -2.45 -15.39 -2.08
N ALA A 99 -1.80 -14.95 -3.15
CA ALA A 99 -2.09 -13.64 -3.76
C ALA A 99 -3.53 -13.52 -4.25
N ALA A 100 -4.11 -14.60 -4.78
CA ALA A 100 -5.51 -14.65 -5.18
C ALA A 100 -6.45 -14.60 -3.97
N VAL A 101 -6.19 -15.39 -2.93
CA VAL A 101 -7.01 -15.45 -1.70
C VAL A 101 -6.99 -14.12 -0.95
N LEU A 102 -5.83 -13.46 -0.87
CA LEU A 102 -5.65 -12.19 -0.16
C LEU A 102 -6.06 -10.96 -1.01
N GLY A 103 -6.39 -11.15 -2.29
CA GLY A 103 -6.72 -10.05 -3.21
C GLY A 103 -5.55 -9.10 -3.50
N ARG A 104 -4.30 -9.57 -3.41
CA ARG A 104 -3.08 -8.76 -3.58
C ARG A 104 -2.45 -8.93 -4.98
N LEU A 105 -1.62 -7.97 -5.39
CA LEU A 105 -0.86 -7.99 -6.64
C LEU A 105 -1.69 -8.15 -7.93
N GLN A 106 -2.98 -7.79 -7.92
CA GLN A 106 -3.87 -7.97 -9.07
C GLN A 106 -3.73 -6.83 -10.10
N PRO A 107 -3.51 -7.11 -11.40
CA PRO A 107 -3.37 -8.43 -12.02
C PRO A 107 -1.93 -8.96 -11.98
N LEU A 108 -1.74 -10.15 -11.38
CA LEU A 108 -0.46 -10.88 -11.40
C LEU A 108 -0.38 -11.70 -12.69
N ARG A 109 0.46 -11.26 -13.64
CA ARG A 109 0.58 -11.86 -14.96
C ARG A 109 1.81 -12.74 -15.06
N VAL A 110 1.58 -14.06 -15.12
CA VAL A 110 2.64 -15.05 -15.31
C VAL A 110 3.19 -14.96 -16.74
N ARG A 111 4.52 -14.82 -16.86
CA ARG A 111 5.26 -14.94 -18.12
C ARG A 111 5.76 -16.38 -18.21
N ARG A 112 5.28 -17.14 -19.19
CA ARG A 112 5.81 -18.49 -19.42
C ARG A 112 7.15 -18.37 -20.14
N ARG A 113 8.25 -18.46 -19.40
CA ARG A 113 9.56 -18.87 -19.94
C ARG A 113 10.01 -20.06 -19.13
N SER A 114 9.94 -21.24 -19.74
CA SER A 114 10.51 -22.45 -19.17
C SER A 114 12.03 -22.38 -19.29
N SER A 115 12.73 -22.36 -18.18
CA SER A 115 13.94 -23.17 -18.08
C SER A 115 13.56 -24.31 -17.15
N ALA A 116 13.75 -25.55 -17.61
CA ALA A 116 13.35 -26.77 -16.91
C ALA A 116 14.17 -27.05 -15.63
N ALA A 117 14.79 -26.02 -15.05
CA ALA A 117 15.77 -26.11 -13.98
C ALA A 117 15.27 -25.55 -12.64
N ASP A 118 14.07 -24.96 -12.58
CA ASP A 118 13.54 -24.37 -11.35
C ASP A 118 12.32 -25.11 -10.81
N ASP A 119 12.37 -25.41 -9.52
CA ASP A 119 11.44 -26.18 -8.69
C ASP A 119 10.02 -25.58 -8.60
N GLY A 120 9.35 -25.40 -9.74
CA GLY A 120 7.98 -24.88 -9.81
C GLY A 120 7.82 -23.36 -9.70
N TRP A 121 8.92 -22.60 -9.60
CA TRP A 121 8.88 -21.13 -9.61
C TRP A 121 8.53 -20.57 -10.99
N LEU A 122 7.64 -19.57 -11.03
CA LEU A 122 7.16 -18.94 -12.24
C LEU A 122 7.52 -17.46 -12.27
N ASP A 123 8.02 -16.98 -13.39
CA ASP A 123 8.19 -15.55 -13.60
C ASP A 123 6.83 -14.88 -13.76
N ALA A 124 6.59 -13.81 -13.04
CA ALA A 124 5.37 -13.05 -13.08
C ALA A 124 5.64 -11.55 -13.02
N THR A 125 4.66 -10.77 -13.46
CA THR A 125 4.72 -9.32 -13.39
C THR A 125 3.42 -8.78 -12.83
N PHE A 126 3.52 -7.76 -11.98
CA PHE A 126 2.36 -7.02 -11.50
C PHE A 126 2.61 -5.51 -11.69
N ARG A 127 1.54 -4.72 -11.59
CA ARG A 127 1.66 -3.26 -11.67
C ARG A 127 2.08 -2.72 -10.31
N LEU A 128 3.16 -1.97 -10.28
CA LEU A 128 3.50 -1.17 -9.12
C LEU A 128 2.60 0.06 -9.13
N HIS A 129 1.87 0.22 -8.04
CA HIS A 129 1.16 1.45 -7.72
C HIS A 129 2.09 2.33 -6.89
N THR A 130 2.62 1.77 -5.79
CA THR A 130 3.61 2.39 -4.89
C THR A 130 4.64 1.33 -4.48
N LEU A 131 5.84 1.76 -4.07
CA LEU A 131 6.86 0.85 -3.52
C LEU A 131 6.40 0.26 -2.18
N GLU A 132 5.85 1.07 -1.28
CA GLU A 132 5.46 0.62 0.06
C GLU A 132 4.29 -0.38 0.03
N SER A 133 3.28 -0.11 -0.80
CA SER A 133 2.15 -1.04 -0.97
C SER A 133 2.65 -2.37 -1.54
N ALA A 134 3.60 -2.34 -2.46
CA ALA A 134 4.20 -3.55 -3.01
C ALA A 134 5.00 -4.32 -1.96
N VAL A 135 5.75 -3.64 -1.09
CA VAL A 135 6.45 -4.28 0.05
C VAL A 135 5.46 -5.03 0.94
N VAL A 136 4.33 -4.40 1.31
CA VAL A 136 3.30 -5.04 2.14
C VAL A 136 2.70 -6.25 1.44
N ASP A 137 2.34 -6.12 0.16
CA ASP A 137 1.79 -7.21 -0.64
C ASP A 137 2.77 -8.38 -0.72
N ILE A 138 4.05 -8.11 -0.99
CA ILE A 138 5.11 -9.10 -1.09
C ILE A 138 5.31 -9.83 0.25
N MET A 139 5.41 -9.08 1.35
CA MET A 139 5.56 -9.68 2.68
C MET A 139 4.39 -10.59 3.07
N SER A 140 3.17 -10.27 2.62
CA SER A 140 1.99 -11.08 2.92
C SER A 140 2.04 -12.48 2.28
N LEU A 141 2.87 -12.65 1.25
CA LEU A 141 3.09 -13.94 0.58
C LEU A 141 4.29 -14.71 1.16
N GLY A 142 5.05 -14.09 2.08
CA GLY A 142 6.18 -14.71 2.75
C GLY A 142 7.25 -15.25 1.78
N PRO A 143 7.76 -16.48 1.98
CA PRO A 143 8.86 -17.03 1.18
C PRO A 143 8.42 -17.55 -0.21
N HIS A 144 7.19 -17.27 -0.63
CA HIS A 144 6.62 -17.78 -1.89
C HIS A 144 6.71 -16.81 -3.06
N ILE A 145 7.35 -15.67 -2.87
CA ILE A 145 7.57 -14.65 -3.89
C ILE A 145 8.98 -14.06 -3.74
N LEU A 146 9.61 -13.70 -4.86
CA LEU A 146 10.92 -13.08 -4.90
C LEU A 146 10.91 -11.92 -5.90
N VAL A 147 11.38 -10.75 -5.48
CA VAL A 147 11.50 -9.57 -6.36
C VAL A 147 12.76 -9.66 -7.22
N LEU A 148 12.57 -9.62 -8.54
CA LEU A 148 13.65 -9.52 -9.52
C LEU A 148 13.89 -8.07 -9.95
N GLU A 149 12.83 -7.29 -10.15
CA GLU A 149 12.92 -5.88 -10.48
C GLU A 149 11.67 -5.15 -9.95
N PRO A 150 11.75 -3.86 -9.63
CA PRO A 150 12.96 -3.03 -9.61
C PRO A 150 13.83 -3.29 -8.36
N ASN A 151 15.13 -2.97 -8.42
CA ASN A 151 16.06 -3.24 -7.31
C ASN A 151 15.68 -2.50 -6.02
N GLU A 152 15.16 -1.28 -6.13
CA GLU A 152 14.71 -0.49 -4.98
C GLU A 152 13.60 -1.21 -4.19
N LEU A 153 12.70 -1.91 -4.89
CA LEU A 153 11.66 -2.71 -4.24
C LEU A 153 12.25 -3.91 -3.51
N ARG A 154 13.22 -4.60 -4.13
CA ARG A 154 13.90 -5.73 -3.52
C ARG A 154 14.63 -5.29 -2.24
N GLU A 155 15.34 -4.17 -2.28
CA GLU A 155 16.05 -3.61 -1.13
C GLU A 155 15.10 -3.27 0.01
N GLN A 156 13.96 -2.62 -0.26
CA GLN A 156 12.97 -2.32 0.77
C GLN A 156 12.32 -3.57 1.39
N VAL A 157 12.08 -4.61 0.58
CA VAL A 157 11.59 -5.91 1.09
C VAL A 157 12.66 -6.54 1.99
N ALA A 158 13.93 -6.56 1.56
CA ALA A 158 15.02 -7.14 2.34
C ALA A 158 15.22 -6.42 3.69
N ASP A 159 15.24 -5.08 3.68
CA ASP A 159 15.31 -4.27 4.91
C ASP A 159 14.15 -4.59 5.85
N ARG A 160 12.93 -4.66 5.32
CA ARG A 160 11.75 -4.92 6.14
C ARG A 160 11.76 -6.32 6.74
N VAL A 161 12.14 -7.34 5.96
CA VAL A 161 12.33 -8.71 6.44
C VAL A 161 13.37 -8.76 7.54
N HIS A 162 14.51 -8.06 7.37
CA HIS A 162 15.55 -8.00 8.38
C HIS A 162 15.04 -7.37 9.69
N ARG A 163 14.36 -6.21 9.62
CA ARG A 163 13.76 -5.57 10.79
C ARG A 163 12.71 -6.44 11.48
N THR A 164 11.88 -7.13 10.71
CA THR A 164 10.90 -8.08 11.25
C THR A 164 11.60 -9.22 11.95
N SER A 165 12.66 -9.80 11.36
CA SER A 165 13.45 -10.85 11.99
C SER A 165 14.07 -10.38 13.32
N LEU A 166 14.66 -9.19 13.35
CA LEU A 166 15.20 -8.60 14.58
C LEU A 166 14.13 -8.41 15.67
N LEU A 167 12.93 -7.95 15.29
CA LEU A 167 11.83 -7.77 16.23
C LEU A 167 11.43 -9.08 16.90
N TYR A 168 11.27 -10.15 16.13
CA TYR A 168 10.89 -11.47 16.67
C TYR A 168 12.04 -12.15 17.41
N ALA A 169 13.29 -11.93 17.01
CA ALA A 169 14.46 -12.46 17.72
C ALA A 169 14.59 -11.89 19.14
N GLN A 170 14.21 -10.63 19.37
CA GLN A 170 14.27 -9.99 20.69
C GLN A 170 13.14 -10.42 21.63
N GLY A 171 12.04 -10.98 21.09
CA GLY A 171 10.85 -11.34 21.85
C GLY A 171 10.14 -10.13 22.47
N PRO A 172 9.00 -10.34 23.14
CA PRO A 172 8.33 -9.28 23.88
C PRO A 172 9.22 -8.82 25.04
N ARG A 173 9.57 -7.52 25.07
CA ARG A 173 10.25 -6.92 26.23
C ARG A 173 9.35 -7.11 27.45
N ARG A 174 9.81 -7.91 28.43
CA ARG A 174 9.13 -8.02 29.73
C ARG A 174 9.08 -6.63 30.35
N ARG A 175 7.88 -6.18 30.72
CA ARG A 175 7.74 -5.02 31.60
C ARG A 175 7.99 -5.54 33.01
N ASP A 176 9.12 -5.15 33.58
CA ASP A 176 9.36 -5.26 35.02
C ASP A 176 8.53 -4.21 35.76
#